data_AF-A0A832VQU0-F1
#
_entry.id   AF-A0A832VQU0-F1
#
_cell.length_a   1.000
_cell.length_b   1.000
_cell.length_c   1.000
_cell.angle_alpha   90.00
_cell.angle_beta   90.00
_cell.angle_gamma   90.00
#
_symmetry.space_group_name_H-M   'P 1'
#
loop_
_entity.id
_entity.type
_entity.pdbx_description
1 polymer ?
#
loop_
_entity_poly.entity_id
_entity_poly.type
_entity_poly.pdbx_seq_one_letter_code
_entity_poly.pdbx_strand_id
1 'polypeptide(L)' 'NAVGIEKFDEFVIIALGNKSALDKIHNHLCPNLTSIDLSKNSKYLQKLFGITKRHLGAVESKNPLEDLLAEKAATLFQ' A
#
# COMPACT_ATOMS: atom_id res chain seq x y z
N ASN A 1 -7.62 -5.79 22.23
CA ASN A 1 -7.14 -5.94 20.84
C ASN A 1 -6.35 -4.70 20.49
N ALA A 2 -5.05 -4.69 20.75
CA ALA A 2 -4.20 -3.55 20.48
C ALA A 2 -3.91 -3.51 18.98
N VAL A 3 -4.39 -2.48 18.30
CA VAL A 3 -4.02 -2.20 16.90
C VAL A 3 -2.74 -1.39 16.96
N GLY A 4 -1.61 -2.10 16.94
CA GLY A 4 -0.26 -1.52 16.97
C GLY A 4 0.73 -2.47 16.31
N ILE A 5 1.77 -1.92 15.71
CA ILE A 5 2.84 -2.67 15.03
C ILE A 5 3.54 -3.58 16.05
N GLU A 6 3.35 -4.89 15.94
CA GLU A 6 4.16 -5.86 16.68
C GLU A 6 5.61 -5.76 16.21
N LYS A 7 6.55 -5.84 17.16
CA LYS A 7 7.96 -5.43 17.03
C LYS A 7 8.80 -6.11 15.94
N PHE A 8 8.23 -6.96 15.09
CA PHE A 8 8.96 -7.76 14.10
C PHE A 8 8.29 -7.89 12.71
N ASP A 9 7.16 -7.23 12.46
CA ASP A 9 6.50 -7.37 11.16
C ASP A 9 6.93 -6.26 10.19
N GLU A 10 7.36 -6.66 8.98
CA GLU A 10 7.47 -5.75 7.85
C GLU A 10 6.08 -5.16 7.56
N PHE A 11 5.99 -3.83 7.57
CA PHE A 11 4.73 -3.13 7.33
C PHE A 11 4.85 -2.15 6.16
N VAL A 12 3.73 -1.90 5.48
CA VAL A 12 3.64 -0.98 4.35
C VAL A 12 2.94 0.29 4.80
N ILE A 13 3.55 1.46 4.53
CA ILE A 13 2.93 2.77 4.73
C ILE A 13 2.42 3.28 3.38
N ILE A 14 1.13 3.57 3.28
CA ILE A 14 0.53 4.30 2.14
C ILE A 14 0.24 5.72 2.63
N ALA A 15 0.89 6.72 2.04
CA ALA A 15 0.74 8.13 2.40
C ALA A 15 0.16 8.95 1.23
N LEU A 16 -0.78 9.84 1.52
CA LEU A 16 -1.44 10.73 0.56
C LEU A 16 -1.27 12.19 1.02
N GLY A 17 -0.94 13.10 0.10
CA GLY A 17 -0.71 14.50 0.44
C GLY A 17 -0.03 15.28 -0.67
N ASN A 18 0.37 16.53 -0.39
CA ASN A 18 1.12 17.33 -1.36
C ASN A 18 2.53 16.75 -1.56
N LYS A 19 3.07 16.91 -2.77
CA LYS A 19 4.37 16.36 -3.17
C LYS A 19 5.49 16.73 -2.20
N SER A 20 5.55 17.98 -1.75
CA SER A 20 6.61 18.45 -0.83
C SER A 20 6.60 17.72 0.51
N ALA A 21 5.41 17.46 1.06
CA ALA A 21 5.26 16.71 2.30
C ALA A 21 5.61 15.22 2.11
N LEU A 22 5.15 14.61 1.01
CA LEU A 22 5.44 13.22 0.69
C LEU A 22 6.94 12.99 0.45
N ASP A 23 7.61 13.88 -0.28
CA ASP A 23 9.05 13.81 -0.54
C ASP A 23 9.85 13.90 0.79
N LYS A 24 9.43 14.76 1.73
CA LYS A 24 10.07 14.87 3.06
C LYS A 24 9.94 13.58 3.86
N ILE A 25 8.74 12.99 3.90
CA ILE A 25 8.50 11.73 4.62
C ILE A 25 9.30 10.60 3.98
N HIS A 26 9.25 10.48 2.64
CA HIS A 26 10.01 9.48 1.91
C HIS A 26 11.50 9.59 2.21
N ASN A 27 12.09 10.78 2.11
CA ASN A 27 13.53 10.98 2.35
C ASN A 27 13.92 10.67 3.80
N HIS A 28 13.03 10.93 4.76
CA HIS A 28 13.27 10.60 6.16
C HIS A 28 13.24 9.09 6.43
N LEU A 29 12.34 8.36 5.76
CA LEU A 29 12.16 6.93 5.95
C LEU A 29 13.09 6.08 5.07
N CYS A 30 13.56 6.63 3.94
CA CYS A 30 14.36 5.93 2.92
C CYS A 30 15.50 5.06 3.48
N PRO A 31 16.29 5.49 4.50
CA PRO A 31 17.35 4.66 5.07
C PRO A 31 16.86 3.35 5.70
N ASN A 32 15.59 3.30 6.10
CA ASN A 32 14.95 2.15 6.75
C ASN A 32 13.96 1.42 5.84
N LEU A 33 13.80 1.86 4.59
CA LEU A 33 12.92 1.18 3.63
C LEU A 33 13.63 -0.04 3.04
N THR A 34 12.94 -1.18 3.07
CA THR A 34 13.30 -2.35 2.27
C THR A 34 12.60 -2.28 0.92
N SER A 35 13.24 -2.79 -0.13
CA SER A 35 12.59 -2.96 -1.43
C SER A 35 11.51 -4.02 -1.29
N ILE A 36 10.25 -3.59 -1.22
CA ILE A 36 9.10 -4.47 -1.15
C ILE A 36 8.60 -4.73 -2.56
N ASP A 37 8.63 -6.01 -2.95
CA ASP A 37 7.93 -6.49 -4.12
C ASP A 37 6.53 -6.95 -3.69
N LEU A 38 5.55 -6.07 -3.86
CA LEU A 38 4.15 -6.33 -3.50
C LEU A 38 3.57 -7.53 -4.27
N SER A 39 4.16 -7.91 -5.41
CA SER A 39 3.74 -9.10 -6.16
C SER A 39 3.90 -10.39 -5.34
N LYS A 40 4.93 -10.47 -4.48
CA LYS A 40 5.17 -11.62 -3.59
C LYS A 40 4.06 -11.80 -2.55
N ASN A 41 3.46 -10.70 -2.11
CA ASN A 41 2.38 -10.68 -1.11
C ASN A 41 0.99 -10.44 -1.72
N SER A 42 0.89 -10.46 -3.05
CA SER A 42 -0.31 -10.08 -3.80
C SER A 42 -1.57 -10.83 -3.37
N LYS A 43 -1.47 -12.14 -3.08
CA LYS A 43 -2.60 -12.95 -2.61
C LYS A 43 -3.10 -12.51 -1.22
N TYR A 44 -2.18 -12.22 -0.32
CA TYR A 44 -2.51 -11.76 1.02
C TYR A 44 -3.19 -10.40 0.97
N LEU A 45 -2.61 -9.44 0.24
CA LEU A 45 -3.16 -8.10 0.05
C LEU A 45 -4.54 -8.14 -0.63
N GLN A 46 -4.69 -8.96 -1.67
CA GLN A 46 -5.98 -9.15 -2.33
C GLN A 46 -7.06 -9.64 -1.36
N LYS A 47 -6.72 -10.62 -0.51
CA LYS A 47 -7.63 -11.13 0.52
C LYS A 47 -7.96 -10.07 1.57
N LEU A 48 -6.94 -9.36 2.08
CA LEU A 48 -7.09 -8.36 3.12
C LEU A 48 -8.01 -7.21 2.69
N PHE A 49 -7.87 -6.75 1.45
CA PHE A 49 -8.61 -5.59 0.91
C PHE A 49 -9.82 -5.97 0.05
N GLY A 50 -10.18 -7.26 -0.04
CA GLY A 50 -11.29 -7.74 -0.85
C GLY A 50 -11.13 -7.45 -2.35
N ILE A 51 -9.89 -7.45 -2.85
CA ILE A 51 -9.58 -7.24 -4.27
C ILE A 51 -9.69 -8.58 -5.00
N THR A 52 -10.50 -8.62 -6.05
CA THR A 52 -10.71 -9.83 -6.86
C THR A 52 -9.95 -9.73 -8.18
N LYS A 53 -9.81 -10.85 -8.90
CA LYS A 53 -9.27 -10.86 -10.28
C LYS A 53 -10.04 -9.94 -11.23
N ARG A 54 -11.35 -9.77 -11.01
CA ARG A 54 -12.18 -8.85 -11.80
C ARG A 54 -11.76 -7.40 -11.57
N HIS A 55 -11.52 -7.02 -10.31
CA HIS A 55 -11.02 -5.67 -10.00
C HIS A 55 -9.65 -5.44 -10.66
N LEU A 56 -8.72 -6.40 -10.55
CA LEU A 56 -7.40 -6.29 -11.18
C LEU A 56 -7.48 -6.17 -12.70
N GLY A 57 -8.32 -6.99 -13.35
CA GLY A 57 -8.49 -6.96 -14.81
C GLY A 57 -9.24 -5.74 -15.34
N ALA A 58 -9.86 -4.94 -14.46
CA ALA A 58 -10.54 -3.70 -14.84
C ALA A 58 -9.60 -2.48 -14.81
N VAL A 59 -8.39 -2.62 -14.28
CA VAL A 59 -7.41 -1.53 -14.18
C VAL A 59 -6.38 -1.69 -15.29
N GLU A 60 -6.38 -0.77 -16.25
CA GLU A 60 -5.36 -0.69 -17.30
C GLU A 60 -4.08 -0.02 -16.76
N SER A 61 -3.25 -0.81 -16.06
CA SER A 61 -2.00 -0.34 -15.47
C SER A 61 -0.91 -1.41 -15.51
N LYS A 62 0.34 -0.95 -15.39
CA LYS A 62 1.50 -1.84 -15.16
C LYS A 62 1.48 -2.44 -13.75
N ASN A 63 0.83 -1.76 -12.79
CA ASN A 63 0.80 -2.11 -11.37
C ASN A 63 -0.65 -2.04 -10.83
N PRO A 64 -1.56 -2.90 -11.33
CA PRO A 64 -3.00 -2.77 -11.05
C PRO A 64 -3.37 -3.03 -9.57
N LEU A 65 -2.53 -3.77 -8.82
CA LEU A 65 -2.78 -4.02 -7.41
C LEU A 65 -2.50 -2.75 -6.59
N GLU A 66 -1.39 -2.08 -6.85
CA GLU A 66 -0.95 -0.85 -6.22
C GLU A 66 -1.96 0.28 -6.42
N ASP A 67 -2.46 0.41 -7.64
CA ASP A 67 -3.47 1.43 -7.98
C ASP A 67 -4.78 1.21 -7.21
N LEU A 68 -5.25 -0.04 -7.11
CA LEU A 68 -6.45 -0.37 -6.33
C LEU A 68 -6.26 -0.18 -4.83
N LEU A 69 -5.05 -0.44 -4.31
CA LEU A 69 -4.73 -0.18 -2.91
C LEU A 69 -4.76 1.32 -2.60
N ALA A 70 -4.21 2.15 -3.50
CA ALA A 70 -4.26 3.60 -3.38
C ALA A 70 -5.70 4.14 -3.44
N GLU A 71 -6.54 3.63 -4.35
CA GLU A 71 -7.96 4.01 -4.45
C GLU A 71 -8.75 3.63 -3.18
N LYS A 72 -8.56 2.40 -2.67
CA LYS A 72 -9.19 1.95 -1.43
C LYS A 72 -8.73 2.78 -0.23
N ALA A 73 -7.46 3.16 -0.17
CA ALA A 73 -6.95 4.03 0.89
C ALA A 73 -7.59 5.43 0.85
N ALA A 74 -7.82 5.97 -0.35
CA ALA A 74 -8.46 7.27 -0.53
C ALA A 74 -9.96 7.28 -0.13
N THR A 75 -10.64 6.13 -0.25
CA THR A 75 -12.08 6.00 0.06
C THR A 75 -12.36 5.57 1.52
N LEU A 76 -11.33 5.16 2.28
CA LEU A 76 -11.48 4.64 3.64
C LEU A 76 -11.88 5.71 4.69
N PHE A 77 -11.81 6.99 4.35
CA PHE A 77 -12.09 8.11 5.27
C PHE A 77 -13.22 9.05 4.78
N GLN A 78 -14.11 8.57 3.91
CA GLN A 78 -15.33 9.31 3.54
C GLN A 78 -16.48 9.07 4.53
#